data_AF-A0A2J6Q2W3-F1
#
_entry.id   AF-A0A2J6Q2W3-F1
#
_cell.length_a   1.000
_cell.length_b   1.000
_cell.length_c   1.000
_cell.angle_alpha   90.00
_cell.angle_beta   90.00
_cell.angle_gamma   90.00
#
_symmetry.space_group_name_H-M   'P 1'
#
loop_
_entity.id
_entity.type
_entity.pdbx_description
1 polymer ?
#
loop_
_entity_poly.entity_id
_entity_poly.type
_entity_poly.pdbx_seq_one_letter_code
_entity_poly.pdbx_strand_id
1 'polypeptide(L)'
;MTEVLTSIAVTGIHSAPSFGDLRDSTHLYNQLEDISAQPVEVPREQLEGLAQILVRHNAQDRFGIHLIHTHFKLDKGSIMLRTPVPKHSGYWTRQVDISKVDLHNIHGTVFALGGNRNFMAYEYGAGPASDVSAVGPELLCDVIQYLTSNKLEGLLGLEILNSAKERDVEFDLGDNFSTVTLGESKCIPGELYRVTTWLVEENEGNIRCRGHKVCVVTRSGVHYTTTTNSAGVKISDVTELEKFLKDAGIILDC
;
A
#
# COMPACT_ATOMS: atom_id res chain seq x y z
N MET A 1 -30.44 -16.84 1.77
CA MET A 1 -30.06 -16.90 0.34
C MET A 1 -28.59 -16.54 0.28
N THR A 2 -27.74 -17.50 -0.05
CA THR A 2 -26.31 -17.27 -0.27
C THR A 2 -26.18 -16.70 -1.68
N GLU A 3 -25.89 -15.40 -1.81
CA GLU A 3 -25.44 -14.87 -3.09
C GLU A 3 -24.15 -15.61 -3.47
N VAL A 4 -24.19 -16.33 -4.59
CA VAL A 4 -22.98 -16.90 -5.17
C VAL A 4 -22.22 -15.71 -5.76
N LEU A 5 -21.18 -15.24 -5.06
CA LEU A 5 -20.22 -14.30 -5.62
C LEU A 5 -19.58 -15.01 -6.82
N THR A 6 -19.98 -14.61 -8.03
CA THR A 6 -19.30 -15.00 -9.26
C THR A 6 -17.84 -14.60 -9.12
N SER A 7 -16.91 -15.48 -9.46
CA SER A 7 -15.48 -15.16 -9.58
C SER A 7 -15.30 -13.87 -10.40
N ILE A 8 -14.71 -12.83 -9.79
CA ILE A 8 -14.50 -11.54 -10.43
C ILE A 8 -13.01 -11.38 -10.68
N ALA A 9 -12.63 -11.34 -11.96
CA ALA A 9 -11.29 -10.93 -12.34
C ALA A 9 -11.06 -9.48 -11.87
N VAL A 10 -10.11 -9.31 -10.97
CA VAL A 10 -9.69 -7.99 -10.46
C VAL A 10 -8.61 -7.41 -11.34
N THR A 11 -8.88 -6.24 -11.90
CA THR A 11 -7.91 -5.44 -12.65
C THR A 11 -6.72 -5.06 -11.76
N GLY A 12 -5.52 -5.14 -12.30
CA GLY A 12 -4.27 -4.93 -11.56
C GLY A 12 -3.75 -6.19 -10.85
N ILE A 13 -4.56 -7.26 -10.78
CA ILE A 13 -4.16 -8.60 -10.33
C ILE A 13 -4.18 -9.57 -11.53
N HIS A 14 -5.33 -9.70 -12.19
CA HIS A 14 -5.55 -10.71 -13.25
C HIS A 14 -5.39 -10.14 -14.66
N SER A 15 -5.46 -8.81 -14.80
CA SER A 15 -5.37 -8.09 -16.07
C SER A 15 -4.71 -6.73 -15.87
N ALA A 16 -4.13 -6.18 -16.94
CA ALA A 16 -3.56 -4.85 -16.93
C ALA A 16 -4.65 -3.77 -16.68
N PRO A 17 -4.33 -2.67 -15.97
CA PRO A 17 -5.25 -1.57 -15.76
C PRO A 17 -5.54 -0.77 -17.02
N SER A 18 -6.77 -0.26 -17.14
CA SER A 18 -7.16 0.73 -18.12
C SER A 18 -7.17 2.15 -17.53
N PHE A 19 -7.23 3.17 -18.38
CA PHE A 19 -7.46 4.55 -17.93
C PHE A 19 -8.80 4.74 -17.19
N GLY A 20 -9.78 3.86 -17.40
CA GLY A 20 -11.00 3.82 -16.59
C GLY A 20 -10.69 3.46 -15.14
N ASP A 21 -10.00 2.34 -14.96
CA ASP A 21 -9.59 1.85 -13.64
C ASP A 21 -8.75 2.87 -12.89
N LEU A 22 -7.82 3.57 -13.57
CA LEU A 22 -7.00 4.61 -12.95
C LEU A 22 -7.83 5.79 -12.44
N ARG A 23 -8.93 6.17 -13.12
CA ARG A 23 -9.81 7.26 -12.65
C ARG A 23 -10.67 6.82 -11.48
N ASP A 24 -11.15 5.59 -11.51
CA ASP A 24 -11.93 5.03 -10.40
C ASP A 24 -11.05 4.86 -9.16
N SER A 25 -9.77 4.49 -9.36
CA SER A 25 -8.73 4.45 -8.35
C SER A 25 -8.55 5.80 -7.64
N THR A 26 -8.47 6.92 -8.39
CA THR A 26 -8.44 8.27 -7.81
C THR A 26 -9.67 8.54 -6.93
N HIS A 27 -10.85 8.11 -7.39
CA HIS A 27 -12.10 8.33 -6.66
C HIS A 27 -12.12 7.55 -5.35
N LEU A 28 -11.75 6.26 -5.41
CA LEU A 28 -11.64 5.40 -4.24
C LEU A 28 -10.63 5.95 -3.24
N TYR A 29 -9.42 6.31 -3.69
CA TYR A 29 -8.39 6.91 -2.85
C TYR A 29 -8.96 8.12 -2.09
N ASN A 30 -9.59 9.05 -2.80
CA ASN A 30 -10.13 10.27 -2.20
C ASN A 30 -11.32 10.03 -1.25
N GLN A 31 -11.89 8.83 -1.19
CA GLN A 31 -12.91 8.45 -0.21
C GLN A 31 -12.36 7.80 1.05
N LEU A 32 -11.12 7.30 1.01
CA LEU A 32 -10.49 6.69 2.18
C LEU A 32 -10.21 7.77 3.25
N GLU A 33 -10.23 7.32 4.51
CA GLU A 33 -9.89 8.16 5.65
C GLU A 33 -8.38 8.42 5.69
N ASP A 34 -8.03 9.54 6.31
CA ASP A 34 -6.65 9.80 6.68
C ASP A 34 -6.22 8.82 7.79
N ILE A 35 -4.97 8.36 7.77
CA ILE A 35 -4.46 7.42 8.78
C ILE A 35 -4.64 7.93 10.21
N SER A 36 -4.55 9.24 10.44
CA SER A 36 -4.73 9.86 11.75
C SER A 36 -6.18 9.77 12.27
N ALA A 37 -7.16 9.68 11.37
CA ALA A 37 -8.58 9.55 11.71
C ALA A 37 -9.00 8.10 11.99
N GLN A 38 -8.20 7.13 11.55
CA GLN A 38 -8.50 5.71 11.73
C GLN A 38 -8.21 5.19 13.16
N PRO A 39 -8.81 4.06 13.55
CA PRO A 39 -8.53 3.41 14.83
C PRO A 39 -7.04 3.15 15.05
N VAL A 40 -6.56 3.42 16.27
CA VAL A 40 -5.15 3.23 16.66
C VAL A 40 -4.69 1.78 16.51
N GLU A 41 -5.59 0.83 16.79
CA GLU A 41 -5.32 -0.60 16.68
C GLU A 41 -6.43 -1.28 15.86
N VAL A 42 -6.02 -2.23 15.02
CA VAL A 42 -6.94 -3.18 14.37
C VAL A 42 -7.16 -4.36 15.32
N PRO A 43 -8.40 -4.75 15.64
CA PRO A 43 -8.64 -5.86 16.54
C PRO A 43 -8.01 -7.16 16.02
N ARG A 44 -7.30 -7.85 16.90
CA ARG A 44 -6.52 -9.07 16.57
C ARG A 44 -7.35 -10.14 15.88
N GLU A 45 -8.58 -10.35 16.34
CA GLU A 45 -9.53 -11.31 15.79
C GLU A 45 -9.83 -11.07 14.29
N GLN A 46 -9.83 -9.81 13.85
CA GLN A 46 -10.10 -9.45 12.46
C GLN A 46 -8.89 -9.75 11.57
N LEU A 47 -7.69 -9.50 12.09
CA LEU A 47 -6.45 -9.90 11.43
C LEU A 47 -6.32 -11.42 11.34
N GLU A 48 -6.64 -12.15 12.42
CA GLU A 48 -6.58 -13.61 12.46
C GLU A 48 -7.58 -14.26 11.51
N GLY A 49 -8.80 -13.73 11.39
CA GLY A 49 -9.78 -14.26 10.44
C GLY A 49 -9.38 -14.07 8.98
N LEU A 50 -8.85 -12.89 8.62
CA LEU A 50 -8.28 -12.68 7.28
C LEU A 50 -7.05 -13.57 7.03
N ALA A 51 -6.20 -13.76 8.03
CA ALA A 51 -5.02 -14.61 7.92
C ALA A 51 -5.39 -16.08 7.65
N GLN A 52 -6.44 -16.59 8.30
CA GLN A 52 -6.98 -17.93 8.03
C GLN A 52 -7.42 -18.08 6.57
N ILE A 53 -8.03 -17.04 5.99
CA ILE A 53 -8.43 -17.04 4.58
C ILE A 53 -7.20 -17.09 3.67
N LEU A 54 -6.19 -16.24 3.93
CA LEU A 54 -4.96 -16.22 3.14
C LEU A 54 -4.22 -17.58 3.19
N VAL A 55 -4.09 -18.19 4.37
CA VAL A 55 -3.47 -19.52 4.53
C VAL A 55 -4.26 -20.61 3.81
N ARG A 56 -5.59 -20.61 3.94
CA ARG A 56 -6.46 -21.60 3.27
C ARG A 56 -6.29 -21.60 1.75
N HIS A 57 -5.98 -20.44 1.17
CA HIS A 57 -5.74 -20.26 -0.26
C HIS A 57 -4.25 -20.26 -0.65
N ASN A 58 -3.35 -20.61 0.29
CA ASN A 58 -1.89 -20.59 0.09
C ASN A 58 -1.37 -19.24 -0.44
N ALA A 59 -1.93 -18.14 0.08
CA ALA A 59 -1.71 -16.78 -0.38
C ALA A 59 -0.97 -15.91 0.65
N GLN A 60 -0.60 -16.47 1.81
CA GLN A 60 0.08 -15.78 2.92
C GLN A 60 1.43 -15.14 2.52
N ASP A 61 2.15 -15.72 1.57
CA ASP A 61 3.43 -15.20 1.07
C ASP A 61 3.27 -14.22 -0.11
N ARG A 62 2.03 -13.97 -0.54
CA ARG A 62 1.70 -13.12 -1.70
C ARG A 62 0.96 -11.85 -1.30
N PHE A 63 0.14 -11.93 -0.26
CA PHE A 63 -0.63 -10.79 0.25
C PHE A 63 -0.37 -10.52 1.72
N GLY A 64 -0.24 -9.23 2.03
CA GLY A 64 -0.38 -8.70 3.38
C GLY A 64 -1.79 -8.18 3.59
N ILE A 65 -2.22 -8.18 4.85
CA ILE A 65 -3.42 -7.46 5.28
C ILE A 65 -3.00 -6.00 5.44
N HIS A 66 -3.72 -5.07 4.81
CA HIS A 66 -3.36 -3.65 4.81
C HIS A 66 -4.44 -2.79 5.47
N LEU A 67 -4.04 -1.85 6.31
CA LEU A 67 -4.88 -0.78 6.83
C LEU A 67 -5.01 0.29 5.73
N ILE A 68 -6.13 0.31 5.03
CA ILE A 68 -6.29 1.20 3.86
C ILE A 68 -6.41 2.64 4.31
N HIS A 69 -5.63 3.55 3.77
CA HIS A 69 -5.64 4.95 4.22
C HIS A 69 -5.15 5.90 3.11
N THR A 70 -5.35 7.19 3.34
CA THR A 70 -4.68 8.26 2.59
C THR A 70 -3.74 9.06 3.49
N HIS A 71 -2.83 9.78 2.84
CA HIS A 71 -2.02 10.84 3.46
C HIS A 71 -2.44 12.24 3.00
N PHE A 72 -3.21 12.32 1.90
CA PHE A 72 -3.66 13.57 1.28
C PHE A 72 -4.82 13.29 0.31
N LYS A 73 -5.29 14.31 -0.42
CA LYS A 73 -6.23 14.13 -1.54
C LYS A 73 -5.50 14.26 -2.87
N LEU A 74 -5.84 13.38 -3.81
CA LEU A 74 -5.31 13.39 -5.16
C LEU A 74 -6.01 14.41 -6.05
N ASP A 75 -5.25 15.03 -6.93
CA ASP A 75 -5.80 15.85 -8.01
C ASP A 75 -6.61 15.00 -8.98
N LYS A 76 -7.62 15.62 -9.59
CA LYS A 76 -8.40 14.97 -10.65
C LYS A 76 -7.48 14.54 -11.80
N GLY A 77 -7.58 13.28 -12.20
CA GLY A 77 -6.78 12.73 -13.29
C GLY A 77 -5.38 12.28 -12.86
N SER A 78 -5.18 11.99 -11.57
CA SER A 78 -3.91 11.51 -11.04
C SER A 78 -4.07 10.23 -10.21
N ILE A 79 -3.00 9.45 -10.09
CA ILE A 79 -2.95 8.21 -9.30
C ILE A 79 -1.73 8.21 -8.39
N MET A 80 -1.73 7.33 -7.38
CA MET A 80 -0.53 6.99 -6.62
C MET A 80 0.29 5.94 -7.35
N LEU A 81 1.54 6.28 -7.68
CA LEU A 81 2.47 5.38 -8.36
C LEU A 81 3.76 5.22 -7.55
N ARG A 82 4.05 3.97 -7.17
CA ARG A 82 5.26 3.51 -6.50
C ARG A 82 6.37 3.30 -7.53
N THR A 83 7.48 4.03 -7.39
CA THR A 83 8.70 3.85 -8.18
C THR A 83 9.79 3.25 -7.29
N PRO A 84 10.54 2.23 -7.72
CA PRO A 84 11.64 1.69 -6.91
C PRO A 84 12.70 2.73 -6.55
N VAL A 85 13.26 2.58 -5.35
CA VAL A 85 14.44 3.31 -4.85
C VAL A 85 15.54 2.26 -4.60
N PRO A 86 16.28 1.82 -5.65
CA PRO A 86 17.02 0.57 -5.63
C PRO A 86 18.11 0.47 -4.55
N LYS A 87 18.78 1.58 -4.23
CA LYS A 87 19.86 1.59 -3.23
C LYS A 87 19.36 1.35 -1.80
N HIS A 88 18.07 1.58 -1.55
CA HIS A 88 17.49 1.55 -0.21
C HIS A 88 16.42 0.47 -0.05
N SER A 89 16.33 -0.46 -0.99
CA SER A 89 15.34 -1.56 -0.97
C SER A 89 13.92 -1.05 -0.72
N GLY A 90 13.57 0.07 -1.36
CA GLY A 90 12.36 0.83 -1.03
C GLY A 90 11.62 1.33 -2.26
N TYR A 91 10.59 2.13 -2.02
CA TYR A 91 9.74 2.72 -3.04
C TYR A 91 9.43 4.18 -2.72
N TRP A 92 9.39 5.01 -3.74
CA TRP A 92 8.85 6.35 -3.68
C TRP A 92 7.46 6.35 -4.31
N THR A 93 6.43 6.55 -3.48
CA THR A 93 5.04 6.60 -3.89
C THR A 93 4.65 8.05 -4.07
N ARG A 94 4.22 8.45 -5.26
CA ARG A 94 3.82 9.84 -5.52
C ARG A 94 2.61 9.94 -6.42
N GLN A 95 1.94 11.09 -6.35
CA GLN A 95 0.92 11.45 -7.33
C GLN A 95 1.54 11.58 -8.74
N VAL A 96 0.93 10.92 -9.72
CA VAL A 96 1.31 10.99 -11.15
C VAL A 96 0.07 11.22 -12.00
N ASP A 97 0.17 12.13 -12.97
CA ASP A 97 -0.88 12.37 -13.97
C ASP A 97 -1.10 11.11 -14.81
N ILE A 98 -2.35 10.66 -14.90
CA ILE A 98 -2.77 9.47 -15.62
C ILE A 98 -2.29 9.51 -17.09
N SER A 99 -2.24 10.69 -17.73
CA SER A 99 -1.78 10.84 -19.11
C SER A 99 -0.30 10.52 -19.32
N LYS A 100 0.50 10.47 -18.24
CA LYS A 100 1.94 10.16 -18.26
C LYS A 100 2.25 8.72 -17.88
N VAL A 101 1.22 7.92 -17.55
CA VAL A 101 1.36 6.54 -17.10
C VAL A 101 1.41 5.60 -18.31
N ASP A 102 2.44 4.74 -18.33
CA ASP A 102 2.48 3.62 -19.27
C ASP A 102 1.70 2.43 -18.68
N LEU A 103 0.49 2.20 -19.21
CA LEU A 103 -0.40 1.11 -18.77
C LEU A 103 0.20 -0.29 -18.97
N HIS A 104 1.20 -0.43 -19.84
CA HIS A 104 1.88 -1.71 -20.05
C HIS A 104 2.97 -2.00 -19.03
N ASN A 105 3.31 -1.01 -18.20
CA ASN A 105 4.41 -1.09 -17.25
C ASN A 105 3.99 -0.66 -15.83
N ILE A 106 2.72 -0.89 -15.49
CA ILE A 106 2.20 -0.71 -14.13
C ILE A 106 1.33 -1.89 -13.70
N HIS A 107 1.21 -2.07 -12.38
CA HIS A 107 0.40 -3.10 -11.76
C HIS A 107 -0.20 -2.57 -10.45
N GLY A 108 -1.31 -3.16 -9.98
CA GLY A 108 -1.87 -2.77 -8.69
C GLY A 108 -0.99 -3.29 -7.55
N THR A 109 -0.79 -2.51 -6.50
CA THR A 109 0.02 -2.92 -5.34
C THR A 109 -0.80 -2.96 -4.05
N VAL A 110 -1.76 -2.06 -3.89
CA VAL A 110 -2.61 -2.00 -2.71
C VAL A 110 -4.07 -1.87 -3.15
N PHE A 111 -4.92 -2.71 -2.59
CA PHE A 111 -6.28 -2.94 -3.03
C PHE A 111 -7.25 -2.71 -1.88
N ALA A 112 -8.31 -1.96 -2.17
CA ALA A 112 -9.44 -1.73 -1.27
C ALA A 112 -10.73 -2.17 -1.95
N LEU A 113 -11.80 -2.35 -1.17
CA LEU A 113 -13.10 -2.68 -1.72
C LEU A 113 -13.77 -1.42 -2.28
N GLY A 114 -14.03 -1.40 -3.58
CA GLY A 114 -14.78 -0.34 -4.23
C GLY A 114 -16.29 -0.44 -3.96
N GLY A 115 -17.05 0.61 -4.30
CA GLY A 115 -18.50 0.68 -4.05
C GLY A 115 -19.35 -0.40 -4.72
N ASN A 116 -18.81 -1.11 -5.72
CA ASN A 116 -19.45 -2.27 -6.36
C ASN A 116 -19.11 -3.61 -5.66
N ARG A 117 -18.48 -3.58 -4.48
CA ARG A 117 -17.98 -4.74 -3.74
C ARG A 117 -16.95 -5.58 -4.50
N ASN A 118 -16.17 -4.93 -5.37
CA ASN A 118 -14.99 -5.52 -6.00
C ASN A 118 -13.73 -4.87 -5.50
N PHE A 119 -12.65 -5.65 -5.43
CA PHE A 119 -11.34 -5.08 -5.17
C PHE A 119 -10.90 -4.18 -6.32
N MET A 120 -10.31 -3.04 -5.95
CA MET A 120 -9.75 -2.06 -6.85
C MET A 120 -8.41 -1.60 -6.29
N ALA A 121 -7.40 -1.55 -7.15
CA ALA A 121 -6.12 -0.97 -6.79
C ALA A 121 -6.31 0.54 -6.54
N TYR A 122 -5.89 1.03 -5.38
CA TYR A 122 -5.81 2.47 -5.10
C TYR A 122 -4.36 3.00 -5.08
N GLU A 123 -3.39 2.08 -5.09
CA GLU A 123 -1.99 2.36 -5.36
C GLU A 123 -1.44 1.39 -6.41
N TYR A 124 -0.58 1.91 -7.29
CA TYR A 124 0.06 1.15 -8.35
C TYR A 124 1.57 1.11 -8.18
N GLY A 125 2.21 0.06 -8.69
CA GLY A 125 3.66 -0.05 -8.83
C GLY A 125 4.10 0.09 -10.27
N ALA A 126 5.21 0.78 -10.50
CA ALA A 126 5.89 0.82 -11.80
C ALA A 126 6.75 -0.45 -11.97
N GLY A 127 6.79 -0.98 -13.19
CA GLY A 127 7.54 -2.19 -13.52
C GLY A 127 6.68 -3.45 -13.58
N PRO A 128 7.33 -4.62 -13.70
CA PRO A 128 6.63 -5.90 -13.78
C PRO A 128 5.87 -6.20 -12.48
N ALA A 129 4.69 -6.80 -12.61
CA ALA A 129 3.91 -7.26 -11.46
C ALA A 129 4.58 -8.43 -10.76
N SER A 130 4.42 -8.52 -9.43
CA SER A 130 4.69 -9.77 -8.71
C SER A 130 3.80 -10.89 -9.25
N ASP A 131 4.34 -12.10 -9.32
CA ASP A 131 3.56 -13.26 -9.75
C ASP A 131 2.55 -13.68 -8.67
N VAL A 132 1.30 -13.29 -8.91
CA VAL A 132 0.13 -13.69 -8.12
C VAL A 132 -0.80 -14.60 -8.92
N SER A 133 -0.35 -15.17 -10.05
CA SER A 133 -1.22 -15.95 -10.95
C SER A 133 -1.77 -17.23 -10.33
N ALA A 134 -1.12 -17.73 -9.28
CA ALA A 134 -1.57 -18.89 -8.51
C ALA A 134 -2.77 -18.57 -7.59
N VAL A 135 -3.11 -17.29 -7.44
CA VAL A 135 -4.21 -16.84 -6.59
C VAL A 135 -5.50 -16.97 -7.38
N GLY A 136 -6.34 -17.92 -6.96
CA GLY A 136 -7.67 -18.10 -7.52
C GLY A 136 -8.60 -16.94 -7.14
N PRO A 137 -9.60 -16.63 -7.99
CA PRO A 137 -10.62 -15.63 -7.69
C PRO A 137 -11.47 -15.98 -6.45
N GLU A 138 -11.50 -17.25 -6.05
CA GLU A 138 -12.16 -17.73 -4.83
C GLU A 138 -11.56 -17.10 -3.56
N LEU A 139 -10.25 -16.83 -3.54
CA LEU A 139 -9.62 -16.10 -2.43
C LEU A 139 -10.32 -14.75 -2.24
N LEU A 140 -10.49 -14.00 -3.32
CA LEU A 140 -11.04 -12.65 -3.27
C LEU A 140 -12.50 -12.68 -2.86
N CYS A 141 -13.29 -13.66 -3.31
CA CYS A 141 -14.66 -13.84 -2.85
C CYS A 141 -14.73 -14.03 -1.32
N ASP A 142 -13.88 -14.89 -0.76
CA ASP A 142 -13.84 -15.14 0.68
C ASP A 142 -13.41 -13.90 1.47
N VAL A 143 -12.41 -13.16 0.98
CA VAL A 143 -11.97 -11.90 1.60
C VAL A 143 -13.09 -10.86 1.54
N ILE A 144 -13.75 -10.67 0.38
CA ILE A 144 -14.88 -9.74 0.23
C ILE A 144 -16.00 -10.09 1.20
N GLN A 145 -16.35 -11.37 1.29
CA GLN A 145 -17.38 -11.84 2.21
C GLN A 145 -17.00 -11.56 3.66
N TYR A 146 -15.74 -11.81 4.04
CA TYR A 146 -15.25 -11.57 5.39
C TYR A 146 -15.27 -10.07 5.73
N LEU A 147 -14.72 -9.22 4.86
CA LEU A 147 -14.72 -7.77 5.05
C LEU A 147 -16.14 -7.25 5.20
N THR A 148 -17.07 -7.70 4.33
CA THR A 148 -18.46 -7.22 4.39
C THR A 148 -19.20 -7.70 5.63
N SER A 149 -19.05 -8.97 6.00
CA SER A 149 -19.77 -9.54 7.14
C SER A 149 -19.33 -8.92 8.47
N ASN A 150 -18.08 -8.44 8.53
CA ASN A 150 -17.50 -7.81 9.71
C ASN A 150 -17.43 -6.27 9.63
N LYS A 151 -17.95 -5.64 8.57
CA LYS A 151 -17.97 -4.19 8.36
C LYS A 151 -16.57 -3.55 8.32
N LEU A 152 -15.64 -4.18 7.61
CA LEU A 152 -14.22 -3.79 7.53
C LEU A 152 -13.83 -3.17 6.18
N GLU A 153 -14.77 -2.98 5.27
CA GLU A 153 -14.50 -2.58 3.87
C GLU A 153 -13.83 -1.20 3.75
N GLY A 154 -14.10 -0.31 4.71
CA GLY A 154 -13.46 1.02 4.81
C GLY A 154 -12.19 1.05 5.66
N LEU A 155 -11.77 -0.09 6.22
CA LEU A 155 -10.65 -0.18 7.16
C LEU A 155 -9.53 -1.08 6.66
N LEU A 156 -9.87 -2.25 6.09
CA LEU A 156 -8.91 -3.26 5.69
C LEU A 156 -9.00 -3.60 4.21
N GLY A 157 -7.83 -3.89 3.64
CA GLY A 157 -7.63 -4.30 2.26
C GLY A 157 -6.45 -5.25 2.14
N LEU A 158 -5.96 -5.40 0.91
CA LEU A 158 -4.84 -6.30 0.60
C LEU A 158 -3.68 -5.50 0.00
N GLU A 159 -2.46 -5.82 0.41
CA GLU A 159 -1.23 -5.35 -0.25
C GLU A 159 -0.53 -6.54 -0.89
N ILE A 160 -0.09 -6.42 -2.15
CA ILE A 160 0.80 -7.40 -2.78
C ILE A 160 2.17 -7.28 -2.14
N LEU A 161 2.68 -8.40 -1.65
CA LEU A 161 3.99 -8.47 -1.01
C LEU A 161 5.10 -8.45 -2.05
N ASN A 162 6.18 -7.77 -1.70
CA ASN A 162 7.46 -7.92 -2.35
C ASN A 162 8.25 -9.04 -1.63
N SER A 163 9.33 -9.54 -2.25
CA SER A 163 10.10 -10.67 -1.70
C SER A 163 10.92 -10.34 -0.45
N ALA A 164 10.88 -9.10 0.07
CA ALA A 164 11.67 -8.70 1.22
C ALA A 164 10.99 -9.12 2.54
N LYS A 165 11.73 -9.84 3.39
CA LYS A 165 11.24 -10.29 4.71
C LYS A 165 11.42 -9.26 5.83
N GLU A 166 12.18 -8.21 5.53
CA GLU A 166 12.46 -7.10 6.43
C GLU A 166 11.19 -6.28 6.71
N ARG A 167 11.17 -5.52 7.80
CA ARG A 167 10.11 -4.54 8.05
C ARG A 167 10.32 -3.31 7.17
N ASP A 168 9.23 -2.81 6.60
CA ASP A 168 9.18 -1.58 5.85
C ASP A 168 8.77 -0.40 6.75
N VAL A 169 9.41 0.74 6.55
CA VAL A 169 9.11 2.00 7.21
C VAL A 169 8.67 3.00 6.15
N GLU A 170 7.45 3.51 6.28
CA GLU A 170 6.88 4.54 5.43
C GLU A 170 6.99 5.91 6.09
N PHE A 171 7.54 6.86 5.34
CA PHE A 171 7.65 8.27 5.71
C PHE A 171 6.74 9.08 4.79
N ASP A 172 5.83 9.84 5.39
CA ASP A 172 5.06 10.83 4.65
C ASP A 172 5.88 12.09 4.42
N LEU A 173 6.08 12.47 3.16
CA LEU A 173 6.83 13.65 2.75
C LEU A 173 5.93 14.89 2.60
N GLY A 174 4.69 14.85 3.12
CA GLY A 174 3.79 15.98 3.25
C GLY A 174 3.40 16.61 1.92
N ASP A 175 3.68 17.91 1.80
CA ASP A 175 3.25 18.81 0.72
C ASP A 175 3.69 18.41 -0.71
N ASN A 176 4.53 17.38 -0.85
CA ASN A 176 4.90 16.81 -2.15
C ASN A 176 3.88 15.78 -2.69
N PHE A 177 2.82 15.48 -1.95
CA PHE A 177 1.86 14.43 -2.28
C PHE A 177 2.59 13.10 -2.56
N SER A 178 3.50 12.75 -1.64
CA SER A 178 4.32 11.54 -1.78
C SER A 178 4.73 10.95 -0.44
N THR A 179 4.86 9.63 -0.41
CA THR A 179 5.48 8.88 0.69
C THR A 179 6.72 8.15 0.18
N VAL A 180 7.65 7.85 1.07
CA VAL A 180 8.75 6.93 0.77
C VAL A 180 8.71 5.76 1.74
N THR A 181 8.74 4.55 1.20
CA THR A 181 8.89 3.31 1.97
C THR A 181 10.33 2.82 1.84
N LEU A 182 10.97 2.52 2.96
CA LEU A 182 12.35 2.02 3.02
C LEU A 182 12.42 0.79 3.92
N GLY A 183 13.36 -0.12 3.67
CA GLY A 183 13.66 -1.18 4.63
C GLY A 183 14.16 -0.60 5.96
N GLU A 184 13.74 -1.17 7.08
CA GLU A 184 14.03 -0.66 8.43
C GLU A 184 15.55 -0.48 8.67
N SER A 185 16.40 -1.41 8.21
CA SER A 185 17.86 -1.33 8.29
C SER A 185 18.50 -0.25 7.43
N LYS A 186 17.73 0.37 6.53
CA LYS A 186 18.18 1.42 5.60
C LYS A 186 17.77 2.81 6.05
N CYS A 187 17.04 2.94 7.16
CA CYS A 187 16.51 4.21 7.61
C CYS A 187 16.66 4.43 9.12
N ILE A 188 16.49 5.68 9.54
CA ILE A 188 16.35 6.09 10.93
C ILE A 188 14.91 6.55 11.12
N PRO A 189 14.01 5.68 11.58
CA PRO A 189 12.56 5.85 11.44
C PRO A 189 11.93 6.89 12.39
N GLY A 190 12.69 7.61 13.21
CA GLY A 190 12.11 8.55 14.18
C GLY A 190 11.16 7.86 15.18
N GLU A 191 9.98 8.43 15.39
CA GLU A 191 8.93 7.83 16.24
C GLU A 191 7.96 7.02 15.38
N LEU A 192 7.87 5.72 15.66
CA LEU A 192 6.96 4.82 14.95
C LEU A 192 5.52 5.13 15.37
N TYR A 193 4.66 5.42 14.40
CA TYR A 193 3.28 5.82 14.68
C TYR A 193 2.33 4.63 14.67
N ARG A 194 2.27 3.89 13.56
CA ARG A 194 1.25 2.84 13.39
C ARG A 194 1.69 1.76 12.42
N VAL A 195 1.34 0.51 12.71
CA VAL A 195 1.45 -0.60 11.75
C VAL A 195 0.35 -0.45 10.69
N THR A 196 0.74 -0.46 9.42
CA THR A 196 -0.18 -0.32 8.28
C THR A 196 -0.29 -1.60 7.44
N THR A 197 0.70 -2.50 7.51
CA THR A 197 0.62 -3.81 6.83
C THR A 197 1.05 -4.92 7.78
N TRP A 198 0.29 -6.02 7.78
CA TRP A 198 0.62 -7.25 8.51
C TRP A 198 0.93 -8.39 7.54
N LEU A 199 2.03 -9.08 7.79
CA LEU A 199 2.35 -10.36 7.17
C LEU A 199 1.65 -11.48 7.91
N VAL A 200 1.22 -12.49 7.15
CA VAL A 200 0.69 -13.74 7.70
C VAL A 200 1.80 -14.76 7.75
N GLU A 201 2.03 -15.33 8.93
CA GLU A 201 2.98 -16.40 9.15
C GLU A 201 2.24 -17.62 9.65
N GLU A 202 2.43 -18.75 8.99
CA GLU A 202 1.88 -20.05 9.36
C GLU A 202 3.03 -20.99 9.73
N ASN A 203 2.93 -21.64 10.88
CA ASN A 203 3.86 -22.68 11.31
C ASN A 203 3.07 -23.80 12.00
N GLU A 204 2.98 -24.96 11.37
CA GLU A 204 2.35 -26.18 11.94
C GLU A 204 0.91 -25.94 12.44
N GLY A 205 0.13 -25.17 11.69
CA GLY A 205 -1.25 -24.80 12.03
C GLY A 205 -1.38 -23.60 12.97
N ASN A 206 -0.27 -23.04 13.47
CA ASN A 206 -0.27 -21.78 14.19
C ASN A 206 -0.18 -20.61 13.21
N ILE A 207 -1.27 -19.86 13.08
CA ILE A 207 -1.37 -18.69 12.21
C ILE A 207 -1.21 -17.44 13.07
N ARG A 208 -0.28 -16.56 12.69
CA ARG A 208 -0.07 -15.26 13.35
C ARG A 208 0.09 -14.13 12.34
N CYS A 209 -0.32 -12.93 12.75
CA CYS A 209 -0.10 -11.70 12.00
C CYS A 209 1.07 -10.92 12.63
N ARG A 210 2.09 -10.61 11.82
CA ARG A 210 3.24 -9.80 12.24
C ARG A 210 3.21 -8.45 11.55
N GLY A 211 3.32 -7.36 12.31
CA GLY A 211 3.46 -6.01 11.73
C GLY A 211 4.73 -5.90 10.87
N HIS A 212 4.52 -5.55 9.60
CA HIS A 212 5.53 -5.56 8.55
C HIS A 212 5.75 -4.21 7.90
N LYS A 213 4.72 -3.39 7.72
CA LYS A 213 4.89 -1.98 7.34
C LYS A 213 4.45 -1.10 8.49
N VAL A 214 5.25 -0.08 8.80
CA VAL A 214 4.94 0.94 9.79
C VAL A 214 5.00 2.31 9.17
N CYS A 215 3.99 3.14 9.43
CA CYS A 215 4.02 4.56 9.10
C CYS A 215 4.71 5.32 10.25
N VAL A 216 5.54 6.28 9.88
CA VAL A 216 6.21 7.22 10.79
C VAL A 216 5.45 8.53 10.78
N VAL A 217 5.29 9.12 11.97
CA VAL A 217 4.94 10.54 12.11
C VAL A 217 6.20 11.25 12.59
N THR A 218 6.54 12.36 11.96
CA THR A 218 7.72 13.16 12.34
C THR A 218 7.63 13.62 13.80
N ARG A 219 8.80 13.75 14.47
CA ARG A 219 8.98 14.16 15.88
C ARG A 219 8.29 15.47 16.30
N SER A 220 7.75 16.25 15.38
CA SER A 220 7.10 17.55 15.62
C SER A 220 5.57 17.51 15.52
N GLY A 221 4.96 16.39 15.13
CA GLY A 221 3.53 16.37 14.77
C GLY A 221 3.21 17.23 13.53
N VAL A 222 4.22 17.55 12.72
CA VAL A 222 4.11 18.31 11.47
C VAL A 222 4.93 17.58 10.41
N HIS A 223 4.30 17.17 9.31
CA HIS A 223 4.91 16.51 8.13
C HIS A 223 6.26 17.12 7.75
N TYR A 224 7.15 16.37 7.08
CA TYR A 224 8.37 16.95 6.49
C TYR A 224 7.96 18.10 5.55
N THR A 225 8.10 19.35 6.01
CA THR A 225 7.50 20.56 5.40
C THR A 225 8.34 21.14 4.27
N THR A 226 9.17 20.32 3.64
CA THR A 226 10.10 20.81 2.62
C THR A 226 9.74 20.22 1.27
N THR A 227 9.02 21.03 0.50
CA THR A 227 8.67 20.85 -0.92
C THR A 227 9.87 20.98 -1.86
N THR A 228 11.09 21.05 -1.32
CA THR A 228 12.25 21.52 -2.07
C THR A 228 13.55 20.91 -1.58
N ASN A 229 14.48 20.63 -2.49
CA ASN A 229 15.88 20.42 -2.12
C ASN A 229 16.44 21.67 -1.39
N SER A 230 17.69 21.60 -0.91
CA SER A 230 18.37 22.72 -0.24
C SER A 230 18.41 24.05 -1.03
N ALA A 231 18.00 24.05 -2.30
CA ALA A 231 17.90 25.20 -3.19
C ALA A 231 16.46 25.65 -3.53
N GLY A 232 15.41 25.09 -2.93
CA GLY A 232 14.05 25.55 -3.23
C GLY A 232 13.38 24.86 -4.44
N VAL A 233 13.91 23.73 -4.94
CA VAL A 233 13.38 23.03 -6.13
C VAL A 233 12.64 21.74 -5.77
N LYS A 234 11.43 21.54 -6.32
CA LYS A 234 10.62 20.32 -6.18
C LYS A 234 11.40 19.08 -6.56
N ILE A 235 11.40 18.07 -5.67
CA ILE A 235 12.04 16.78 -5.91
C ILE A 235 11.37 16.13 -7.12
N SER A 236 12.14 15.93 -8.18
CA SER A 236 11.65 15.51 -9.50
C SER A 236 12.07 14.10 -9.88
N ASP A 237 13.12 13.56 -9.25
CA ASP A 237 13.64 12.22 -9.50
C ASP A 237 14.18 11.53 -8.23
N VAL A 238 14.51 10.25 -8.37
CA VAL A 238 15.01 9.39 -7.28
C VAL A 238 16.38 9.86 -6.76
N THR A 239 17.22 10.47 -7.59
CA THR A 239 18.53 11.00 -7.14
C THR A 239 18.36 12.20 -6.24
N GLU A 240 17.44 13.11 -6.59
CA GLU A 240 17.08 14.25 -5.74
C GLU A 240 16.39 13.80 -4.45
N LEU A 241 15.55 12.76 -4.51
CA LEU A 241 14.96 12.14 -3.33
C LEU A 241 16.04 11.57 -2.42
N GLU A 242 16.97 10.75 -2.94
CA GLU A 242 18.07 10.18 -2.15
C GLU A 242 18.88 11.28 -1.45
N LYS A 243 19.21 12.36 -2.17
CA LYS A 243 19.89 13.52 -1.57
C LYS A 243 19.07 14.13 -0.45
N PHE A 244 17.78 14.36 -0.67
CA PHE A 244 16.88 14.89 0.36
C PHE A 244 16.83 14.00 1.60
N LEU A 245 16.62 12.69 1.41
CA LEU A 245 16.55 11.73 2.52
C LEU A 245 17.85 11.72 3.33
N LYS A 246 19.00 11.87 2.65
CA LYS A 246 20.31 11.99 3.27
C LYS A 246 20.43 13.27 4.09
N ASP A 247 20.11 14.41 3.47
CA ASP A 247 20.17 15.74 4.11
C ASP A 247 19.21 15.82 5.31
N ALA A 248 18.08 15.12 5.27
CA ALA A 248 17.09 15.01 6.34
C ALA A 248 17.47 13.98 7.44
N GLY A 249 18.57 13.24 7.27
CA GLY A 249 19.01 12.19 8.19
C GLY A 249 18.05 11.00 8.28
N ILE A 250 17.25 10.75 7.23
CA ILE A 250 16.29 9.65 7.15
C ILE A 250 16.98 8.36 6.73
N ILE A 251 17.95 8.43 5.80
CA ILE A 251 18.73 7.27 5.36
C ILE A 251 20.15 7.31 5.93
N LEU A 252 20.75 6.14 6.11
CA LEU A 252 22.12 5.99 6.57
C LEU A 252 23.12 6.28 5.43
N ASP A 253 24.24 6.93 5.76
CA ASP A 253 25.39 7.04 4.86
C ASP A 253 25.89 5.62 4.52
N CYS A 254 25.78 5.26 3.24
CA CYS A 254 26.34 4.03 2.70
C CYS A 254 27.73 4.28 2.13
#